data_AF-A0A429EYT6-F1
#
_entry.id   AF-A0A429EYT6-F1
#
_cell.length_a   1.000
_cell.length_b   1.000
_cell.length_c   1.000
_cell.angle_alpha   90.00
_cell.angle_beta   90.00
_cell.angle_gamma   90.00
#
_symmetry.space_group_name_H-M   'P 1'
#
loop_
_entity.id
_entity.type
_entity.pdbx_description
1 polymer ?
#
loop_
_entity_poly.entity_id
_entity_poly.type
_entity_poly.pdbx_seq_one_letter_code
_entity_poly.pdbx_strand_id
1 'polypeptide(L)' 'MSHPELVMELVARLEVLIAEPIDTGVTPAGRRRIVPITGGTVMSPRIDAPGRPVSHSSSTTSA' A
#
# COMPACT_ATOMS: atom_id res chain seq x y z
N MET A 1 -3.64 27.48 25.77
CA MET A 1 -3.72 27.52 24.30
C MET A 1 -4.58 26.33 23.88
N SER A 2 -5.74 26.54 23.26
CA SER A 2 -6.48 25.42 22.67
C SER A 2 -5.83 25.06 21.34
N HIS A 3 -5.63 23.77 21.11
CA HIS A 3 -5.13 23.24 19.85
C HIS A 3 -6.35 22.87 19.00
N PRO A 4 -6.33 23.13 17.68
CA PRO A 4 -7.41 22.71 16.80
C PRO A 4 -7.59 21.18 16.89
N GLU A 5 -8.85 20.74 16.83
CA GLU A 5 -9.18 19.31 16.89
C GLU A 5 -8.88 18.64 15.54
N LEU A 6 -8.13 17.53 15.59
CA LEU A 6 -7.85 16.69 14.43
C LEU A 6 -8.96 15.64 14.28
N VAL A 7 -9.73 15.75 13.20
CA VAL A 7 -10.79 14.79 12.86
C VAL A 7 -10.27 13.85 11.76
N MET A 8 -10.58 12.56 11.89
CA MET A 8 -10.19 11.50 10.95
C MET A 8 -11.41 10.82 10.34
N GLU A 9 -11.31 10.46 9.06
CA GLU A 9 -12.32 9.68 8.35
C GLU A 9 -11.66 8.44 7.70
N LEU A 10 -12.33 7.29 7.77
CA LEU A 10 -11.90 6.09 7.07
C LEU A 10 -12.13 6.24 5.56
N VAL A 11 -11.04 6.30 4.79
CA VAL A 11 -11.11 6.43 3.32
C VAL A 11 -11.04 5.08 2.61
N ALA A 12 -10.23 4.14 3.09
CA ALA A 12 -10.06 2.83 2.46
C ALA A 12 -9.41 1.81 3.40
N ARG A 13 -9.55 0.53 3.05
CA ARG A 13 -8.74 -0.59 3.53
C ARG A 13 -7.97 -1.18 2.36
N LEU A 14 -6.69 -1.48 2.58
CA LEU A 14 -5.83 -2.13 1.61
C LEU A 14 -5.38 -3.45 2.21
N GLU A 15 -5.60 -4.54 1.48
CA GLU A 15 -4.99 -5.84 1.75
C GLU A 15 -3.98 -6.11 0.63
N VAL A 16 -2.72 -6.30 0.97
CA VAL A 16 -1.64 -6.42 -0.03
C VAL A 16 -0.90 -7.74 0.10
N LEU A 17 -0.51 -8.29 -1.04
CA LEU A 17 0.41 -9.40 -1.15
C LEU A 17 1.84 -8.84 -1.20
N ILE A 18 2.71 -9.40 -0.37
CA ILE A 18 4.13 -9.02 -0.32
C ILE A 18 5.01 -10.20 -0.74
N ALA A 19 6.08 -9.89 -1.46
CA ALA A 19 7.13 -10.86 -1.78
C ALA A 19 8.19 -10.94 -0.68
N GLU A 20 9.13 -11.89 -0.85
CA GLU A 20 10.29 -12.03 0.02
C GLU A 20 11.08 -10.71 0.09
N PRO A 21 11.47 -10.25 1.30
CA PRO A 21 12.30 -9.07 1.45
C PRO A 21 13.67 -9.20 0.77
N ILE A 22 14.03 -8.19 -0.02
CA ILE A 22 15.36 -8.05 -0.60
C ILE A 22 16.22 -7.25 0.38
N ASP A 23 17.26 -7.87 0.92
CA ASP A 23 18.23 -7.17 1.76
C ASP A 23 19.19 -6.36 0.90
N THR A 24 19.25 -5.05 1.16
CA THR A 24 20.15 -4.12 0.47
C THR A 24 21.38 -3.76 1.31
N GLY A 25 21.51 -4.35 2.49
CA GLY A 25 22.67 -4.22 3.36
C GLY A 25 22.53 -3.13 4.43
N VAL A 26 23.68 -2.76 5.00
CA VAL A 26 23.78 -1.78 6.09
C VAL A 26 23.95 -0.37 5.50
N THR A 27 23.22 0.58 6.08
CA THR A 27 23.38 2.02 5.87
C THR A 27 23.77 2.68 7.20
N PRO A 28 24.26 3.94 7.20
CA PRO A 28 24.47 4.67 8.45
C PRO A 28 23.21 4.79 9.34
N ALA A 29 22.01 4.67 8.75
CA ALA A 29 20.73 4.71 9.45
C ALA A 29 20.21 3.31 9.87
N GLY A 30 20.97 2.24 9.63
CA GLY A 30 20.59 0.85 9.94
C GLY A 30 20.48 -0.04 8.70
N ARG A 31 19.93 -1.25 8.86
CA ARG A 31 19.79 -2.25 7.79
C ARG A 31 18.61 -1.91 6.89
N ARG A 32 18.84 -1.82 5.58
CA ARG A 32 17.83 -1.43 4.58
C ARG A 32 17.32 -2.64 3.81
N ARG A 33 15.99 -2.76 3.70
CA ARG A 33 15.31 -3.81 2.93
C ARG A 33 14.28 -3.21 1.98
N ILE A 34 14.04 -3.90 0.87
CA ILE A 34 12.93 -3.63 -0.04
C ILE A 34 11.95 -4.80 0.08
N VAL A 35 10.69 -4.52 0.37
CA VAL A 35 9.62 -5.53 0.40
C VAL A 35 8.65 -5.20 -0.74
N PRO A 36 8.73 -5.92 -1.88
CA PRO A 36 7.85 -5.66 -3.01
C PRO A 36 6.39 -5.97 -2.66
N ILE A 37 5.49 -5.05 -2.99
CA ILE A 37 4.04 -5.31 -3.05
C ILE A 37 3.75 -5.86 -4.43
N THR A 38 3.29 -7.11 -4.51
CA THR A 38 3.07 -7.82 -5.78
C THR A 38 1.61 -7.84 -6.22
N GLY A 39 0.70 -7.43 -5.35
CA GLY A 39 -0.72 -7.34 -5.65
C GLY A 39 -1.53 -6.98 -4.40
N GLY A 40 -2.85 -7.00 -4.51
CA GLY A 40 -3.74 -6.71 -3.39
C GLY A 40 -5.14 -6.33 -3.81
N THR A 41 -5.97 -6.07 -2.81
CA THR A 41 -7.33 -5.55 -2.95
C THR A 41 -7.43 -4.20 -2.26
N VAL A 42 -8.26 -3.33 -2.83
CA VAL A 42 -8.62 -2.05 -2.24
C VAL A 42 -10.12 -2.10 -1.97
N MET A 43 -10.51 -1.87 -0.73
CA MET A 43 -11.90 -1.71 -0.33
C MET A 43 -12.09 -0.26 0.12
N SER A 44 -12.83 0.53 -0.65
CA SER A 44 -13.09 1.92 -0.26
C SER A 44 -14.58 2.24 -0.41
N PRO A 45 -15.18 2.91 0.59
CA PRO A 45 -16.53 3.44 0.45
C PRO A 45 -16.71 4.42 -0.72
N ARG A 46 -15.61 4.96 -1.28
CA ARG A 46 -15.61 6.01 -2.31
C ARG A 46 -15.08 5.58 -3.67
N ILE A 47 -14.43 4.42 -3.79
CA ILE A 47 -13.79 3.96 -5.04
C ILE A 47 -14.67 2.97 -5.81
N ASP A 48 -15.61 2.31 -5.13
CA ASP A 48 -16.50 1.32 -5.74
C ASP A 48 -17.89 1.89 -6.04
N ALA A 49 -18.23 2.04 -7.31
CA ALA A 49 -19.63 1.88 -7.70
C ALA A 49 -20.01 0.41 -7.40
N PRO A 50 -21.17 0.13 -6.81
CA PRO A 50 -21.54 -1.23 -6.42
C PRO A 50 -21.45 -2.18 -7.62
N GLY A 51 -20.59 -3.21 -7.52
CA GLY A 51 -20.59 -4.36 -8.42
C GLY A 51 -19.40 -4.53 -9.37
N ARG A 52 -18.34 -3.69 -9.35
CA ARG A 52 -17.17 -3.88 -10.23
C ARG A 52 -15.91 -4.31 -9.46
N PRO A 53 -15.47 -5.58 -9.54
CA PRO A 53 -14.16 -5.95 -9.04
C PRO A 53 -13.07 -5.23 -9.85
N VAL A 54 -12.30 -4.37 -9.19
CA VAL A 54 -11.13 -3.70 -9.77
C VAL A 54 -9.91 -4.62 -9.67
N SER A 55 -9.73 -5.48 -10.68
CA SER A 55 -8.47 -6.17 -10.91
C SER A 55 -7.48 -5.24 -11.62
N HIS A 56 -6.52 -4.69 -10.89
CA HIS A 56 -5.37 -4.02 -11.51
C HIS A 56 -4.23 -5.04 -11.63
N SER A 57 -4.08 -5.63 -12.82
CA SER A 57 -2.90 -6.42 -13.15
C SER A 57 -1.80 -5.49 -13.65
N SER A 58 -0.86 -5.15 -12.79
CA SER A 58 0.35 -4.42 -13.18
C SER A 58 1.33 -5.40 -13.81
N SER A 59 1.35 -5.54 -15.14
CA SER A 59 2.42 -6.23 -15.84
C SER A 59 3.64 -5.31 -15.91
N THR A 60 4.60 -5.51 -15.02
CA THR A 60 5.91 -4.86 -15.14
C THR A 60 6.74 -5.63 -16.18
N THR A 61 6.87 -5.07 -17.38
CA THR A 61 7.89 -5.53 -18.34
C THR A 61 9.26 -5.21 -17.76
N SER A 62 10.03 -6.24 -17.42
CA SER A 62 11.46 -6.11 -17.15
C SER A 62 12.16 -5.80 -18.46
N ALA A 63 12.90 -4.68 -18.50
CA ALA A 63 14.06 -4.57 -19.38
C ALA A 63 15.25 -5.31 -18.75
#